data_AF-A0A3S5DID0-F1
#
_entry.id   AF-A0A3S5DID0-F1
#
_cell.length_a   1.000
_cell.length_b   1.000
_cell.length_c   1.000
_cell.angle_alpha   90.00
_cell.angle_beta   90.00
_cell.angle_gamma   90.00
#
_symmetry.space_group_name_H-M   'P 1'
#
loop_
_entity.id
_entity.type
_entity.pdbx_description
1 polymer ?
#
loop_
_entity_poly.entity_id
_entity_poly.type
_entity_poly.pdbx_seq_one_letter_code
_entity_poly.pdbx_strand_id
1 'polypeptide(L)'
;MINGFTVSGRAFSGGMFDWLTPFSLFCGFGLCVAYALLGATWLVMKSEGALQQRMRRRIAAVAGCPAGGVCRHQPVDSAGAPGDCCRWFSLPNLYFLLPVPLLVILVSGWLWRTLHQRDRHVSPFTLTLGLVFLGFSGLGISIWPHIIPPAITLWQAAAPPQSQGFMLVGALLIIPVILGYTCWSYYVFRGKVQPGEGYH
;
A
#
# COMPACT_ATOMS: atom_id res chain seq x y z
N MET A 1 -5.91 0.38 -14.77
CA MET A 1 -5.46 -1.03 -14.90
C MET A 1 -6.56 -2.01 -14.52
N ILE A 2 -7.14 -1.94 -13.32
CA ILE A 2 -8.22 -2.87 -12.91
C ILE A 2 -9.52 -2.70 -13.72
N ASN A 3 -9.90 -1.48 -14.12
CA ASN A 3 -11.14 -1.22 -14.90
C ASN A 3 -11.06 -1.59 -16.39
N GLY A 4 -9.95 -2.16 -16.88
CA GLY A 4 -9.73 -2.38 -18.32
C GLY A 4 -9.55 -1.08 -19.12
N PHE A 5 -9.05 -1.21 -20.35
CA PHE A 5 -9.05 -0.13 -21.34
C PHE A 5 -9.81 -0.64 -22.57
N THR A 6 -10.46 0.25 -23.31
CA THR A 6 -11.02 -0.12 -24.61
C THR A 6 -9.87 -0.34 -25.60
N VAL A 7 -9.78 -1.55 -26.14
CA VAL A 7 -8.79 -1.93 -27.14
C VAL A 7 -9.55 -2.43 -28.37
N SER A 8 -9.40 -1.75 -29.50
CA SER A 8 -9.85 -2.24 -30.80
C SER A 8 -8.67 -2.90 -31.52
N GLY A 9 -8.65 -4.24 -31.53
CA GLY A 9 -7.56 -5.02 -32.13
C GLY A 9 -6.30 -5.08 -31.26
N ARG A 10 -5.22 -4.39 -31.67
CA ARG A 10 -3.93 -4.26 -30.93
C ARG A 10 -3.56 -2.81 -30.59
N ALA A 11 -4.44 -1.85 -30.90
CA ALA A 11 -4.23 -0.44 -30.64
C ALA A 11 -5.11 0.03 -29.47
N PHE A 12 -4.55 0.88 -28.62
CA PHE A 12 -5.31 1.58 -27.59
C PHE A 12 -6.34 2.49 -28.26
N SER A 13 -7.63 2.28 -27.96
CA SER A 13 -8.74 3.05 -28.54
C SER A 13 -9.46 3.93 -27.51
N GLY A 14 -8.88 4.10 -26.32
CA GLY A 14 -9.45 4.91 -25.25
C GLY A 14 -9.31 6.41 -25.49
N GLY A 15 -10.21 7.18 -24.89
CA GLY A 15 -10.12 8.64 -24.81
C GLY A 15 -9.02 9.10 -23.85
N MET A 16 -8.55 10.34 -24.02
CA MET A 16 -7.49 10.95 -23.18
C MET A 16 -7.84 10.98 -21.67
N PHE A 17 -9.12 10.90 -21.31
CA PHE A 17 -9.60 10.94 -19.93
C PHE A 17 -10.11 9.60 -19.39
N ASP A 18 -9.98 8.50 -20.14
CA ASP A 18 -10.46 7.17 -19.71
C ASP A 18 -9.73 6.64 -18.47
N TRP A 19 -8.56 7.21 -18.14
CA TRP A 19 -7.84 6.91 -16.90
C TRP A 19 -8.45 7.56 -15.66
N LEU A 20 -9.24 8.63 -15.82
CA LEU A 20 -9.82 9.44 -14.75
C LEU A 20 -11.13 8.82 -14.25
N THR A 21 -11.07 7.58 -13.77
CA THR A 21 -12.22 6.92 -13.15
C THR A 21 -12.28 7.27 -11.65
N PRO A 22 -13.48 7.28 -11.03
CA PRO A 22 -13.64 7.45 -9.59
C PRO A 22 -12.79 6.45 -8.77
N PHE A 23 -12.64 5.23 -9.28
CA PHE A 23 -11.77 4.21 -8.68
C PHE A 23 -10.28 4.60 -8.75
N SER A 24 -9.78 5.05 -9.92
CA SER A 24 -8.38 5.50 -10.05
C SER A 24 -8.09 6.69 -9.12
N LEU A 25 -9.04 7.63 -8.99
CA LEU A 25 -8.94 8.75 -8.07
C LEU A 25 -8.93 8.30 -6.60
N PHE A 26 -9.79 7.35 -6.23
CA PHE A 26 -9.82 6.77 -4.89
C PHE A 26 -8.51 6.04 -4.55
N CYS A 27 -7.97 5.23 -5.47
CA CYS A 27 -6.67 4.58 -5.30
C CYS A 27 -5.53 5.59 -5.16
N GLY A 28 -5.50 6.64 -6.01
CA GLY A 28 -4.50 7.71 -5.93
C GLY A 28 -4.57 8.46 -4.61
N PHE A 29 -5.77 8.83 -4.16
CA PHE A 29 -5.98 9.49 -2.87
C PHE A 29 -5.57 8.57 -1.70
N GLY A 30 -5.94 7.29 -1.74
CA GLY A 30 -5.54 6.30 -0.74
C GLY A 30 -4.02 6.15 -0.63
N LEU A 31 -3.32 6.18 -1.77
CA LEU A 31 -1.86 6.14 -1.82
C LEU A 31 -1.24 7.41 -1.20
N CYS A 32 -1.77 8.59 -1.53
CA CYS A 32 -1.35 9.85 -0.90
C CYS A 32 -1.52 9.83 0.62
N VAL A 33 -2.67 9.32 1.10
CA VAL A 33 -2.93 9.17 2.54
C VAL A 33 -1.95 8.18 3.17
N ALA A 34 -1.68 7.05 2.53
CA ALA A 34 -0.72 6.05 3.02
C ALA A 34 0.70 6.63 3.16
N TYR A 35 1.18 7.35 2.14
CA TYR A 35 2.49 8.02 2.20
C TYR A 35 2.54 9.12 3.25
N ALA A 36 1.48 9.92 3.36
CA ALA A 36 1.38 10.94 4.41
C ALA A 36 1.43 10.31 5.81
N LEU A 37 0.73 9.19 6.02
CA LEU A 37 0.73 8.43 7.27
C LEU A 37 2.13 7.87 7.60
N LEU A 38 2.81 7.32 6.61
CA LEU A 38 4.16 6.74 6.74
C LEU A 38 5.20 7.83 7.08
N GLY A 39 5.20 8.94 6.32
CA GLY A 39 6.11 10.06 6.58
C GLY A 39 5.84 10.71 7.94
N ALA A 40 4.58 10.87 8.31
CA ALA A 40 4.23 11.53 9.56
C ALA A 40 4.51 10.63 10.79
N THR A 41 4.31 9.31 10.70
CA THR A 41 4.72 8.38 11.79
C THR A 41 6.23 8.26 11.91
N TRP A 42 6.97 8.35 10.80
CA TRP A 42 8.43 8.49 10.81
C TRP A 42 8.87 9.78 11.50
N LEU A 43 8.21 10.92 11.22
CA LEU A 43 8.46 12.18 11.95
C LEU A 43 8.18 12.04 13.45
N VAL A 44 7.11 11.34 13.85
CA VAL A 44 6.83 11.07 15.28
C VAL A 44 7.92 10.24 15.96
N MET A 45 8.61 9.39 15.21
CA MET A 45 9.73 8.59 15.70
C MET A 45 11.02 9.42 15.82
N LYS A 46 11.26 10.36 14.89
CA LYS A 46 12.52 11.13 14.80
C LYS A 46 12.50 12.51 15.47
N SER A 47 11.32 13.08 15.70
CA SER A 47 11.16 14.41 16.32
C SER A 47 10.85 14.33 17.81
N GLU A 48 11.13 15.42 18.52
CA GLU A 48 10.84 15.60 19.95
C GLU A 48 10.01 16.88 20.21
N GLY A 49 9.42 16.98 21.41
CA GLY A 49 8.74 18.18 21.88
C GLY A 49 7.47 18.56 21.10
N ALA A 50 7.32 19.84 20.79
CA ALA A 50 6.10 20.41 20.21
C ALA A 50 5.79 19.90 18.80
N LEU A 51 6.82 19.65 17.97
CA LEU A 51 6.66 19.12 16.62
C LEU A 51 6.07 17.71 16.67
N GLN A 52 6.60 16.87 17.55
CA GLN A 52 6.14 15.49 17.73
C GLN A 52 4.66 15.44 18.15
N GLN A 53 4.25 16.29 19.10
CA GLN A 53 2.86 16.36 19.54
C GLN A 53 1.92 16.86 18.43
N ARG A 54 2.35 17.84 17.62
CA ARG A 54 1.57 18.35 16.48
C ARG A 54 1.35 17.27 15.42
N MET A 55 2.38 16.50 15.10
CA MET A 55 2.27 15.39 14.14
C MET A 55 1.36 14.28 14.67
N ARG A 56 1.49 13.87 15.94
CA ARG A 56 0.59 12.89 16.56
C ARG A 56 -0.89 13.28 16.46
N ARG A 57 -1.23 14.54 16.76
CA ARG A 57 -2.62 15.03 16.67
C ARG A 57 -3.17 15.00 15.24
N ARG A 58 -2.38 15.46 14.27
CA ARG A 58 -2.80 15.47 12.85
C ARG A 58 -2.98 14.07 12.29
N ILE A 59 -2.05 13.15 12.60
CA ILE A 59 -2.09 11.76 12.15
C ILE A 59 -3.25 11.00 12.81
N ALA A 60 -3.55 11.26 14.08
CA ALA A 60 -4.64 10.56 14.77
C ALA A 60 -6.01 10.80 14.10
N ALA A 61 -6.24 11.99 13.53
CA ALA A 61 -7.44 12.26 12.74
C ALA A 61 -7.48 11.45 11.44
N VAL A 62 -6.33 11.33 10.76
CA VAL A 62 -6.21 10.58 9.50
C VAL A 62 -6.24 9.07 9.71
N ALA A 63 -5.68 8.57 10.82
CA ALA A 63 -5.63 7.15 11.17
C ALA A 63 -6.99 6.58 11.58
N GLY A 64 -7.96 7.43 11.95
CA GLY A 64 -9.36 7.02 12.17
C GLY A 64 -10.17 6.88 10.87
N CYS A 65 -9.71 7.50 9.77
CA CYS A 65 -10.42 7.51 8.48
C CYS A 65 -10.23 6.30 7.53
N PRO A 66 -9.27 5.35 7.66
CA PRO A 66 -9.08 4.36 6.59
C PRO A 66 -10.15 3.26 6.55
N ALA A 67 -10.94 3.09 7.61
CA ALA A 67 -11.87 1.96 7.72
C ALA A 67 -13.16 2.11 6.88
N GLY A 68 -13.51 3.32 6.43
CA GLY A 68 -14.83 3.57 5.83
C GLY A 68 -14.93 3.46 4.30
N GLY A 69 -13.81 3.49 3.59
CA GLY A 69 -13.80 3.79 2.15
C GLY A 69 -13.64 2.61 1.20
N VAL A 70 -12.99 1.52 1.65
CA VAL A 70 -12.53 0.47 0.71
C VAL A 70 -13.70 -0.30 0.09
N CYS A 71 -14.77 -0.58 0.84
CA CYS A 71 -15.91 -1.33 0.32
C CYS A 71 -16.84 -0.51 -0.60
N ARG A 72 -16.81 0.83 -0.52
CA ARG A 72 -17.85 1.68 -1.14
C ARG A 72 -17.58 2.04 -2.60
N HIS A 73 -16.33 1.90 -3.04
CA HIS A 73 -15.89 2.41 -4.35
C HIS A 73 -15.43 1.32 -5.31
N GLN A 74 -15.68 0.03 -5.01
CA GLN A 74 -15.48 -1.00 -6.02
C GLN A 74 -16.52 -0.80 -7.13
N PRO A 75 -16.07 -0.60 -8.38
CA PRO A 75 -16.97 -0.45 -9.49
C PRO A 75 -17.79 -1.73 -9.61
N VAL A 76 -19.11 -1.58 -9.56
CA VAL A 76 -20.01 -2.56 -10.15
C VAL A 76 -19.74 -2.42 -11.65
N ASP A 77 -18.79 -3.21 -12.17
CA ASP A 77 -18.49 -3.18 -13.60
C ASP A 77 -19.71 -3.69 -14.36
N SER A 78 -20.34 -2.75 -15.07
CA SER A 78 -21.44 -2.93 -16.01
C SER A 78 -20.98 -3.68 -17.28
N ALA A 79 -20.41 -4.88 -17.16
CA ALA A 79 -20.14 -5.75 -18.31
C ALA A 79 -19.71 -7.17 -17.87
N GLY A 80 -20.60 -7.92 -17.24
CA GLY A 80 -20.60 -9.40 -17.27
C GLY A 80 -19.42 -10.18 -16.65
N ALA A 81 -18.35 -9.54 -16.22
CA ALA A 81 -17.32 -10.14 -15.38
C ALA A 81 -17.74 -9.95 -13.90
N PRO A 82 -17.81 -11.01 -13.07
CA PRO A 82 -18.16 -10.85 -11.67
C PRO A 82 -17.09 -9.97 -11.00
N GLY A 83 -17.48 -8.77 -10.57
CA GLY A 83 -16.58 -7.82 -9.94
C GLY A 83 -15.85 -8.44 -8.74
N ASP A 84 -14.69 -7.89 -8.38
CA ASP A 84 -13.84 -8.38 -7.27
C ASP A 84 -14.63 -8.59 -5.97
N CYS A 85 -15.70 -7.81 -5.75
CA CYS A 85 -16.61 -7.97 -4.62
C CYS A 85 -17.28 -9.36 -4.59
N CYS A 86 -17.80 -9.85 -5.71
CA CYS A 86 -18.36 -11.21 -5.79
C CYS A 86 -17.30 -12.28 -5.52
N ARG A 87 -16.02 -12.00 -5.81
CA ARG A 87 -14.91 -12.92 -5.57
C ARG A 87 -14.39 -12.91 -4.13
N TRP A 88 -14.47 -11.76 -3.47
CA TRP A 88 -14.16 -11.57 -2.05
C TRP A 88 -15.27 -12.10 -1.14
N PHE A 89 -16.52 -11.99 -1.57
CA PHE A 89 -17.70 -12.44 -0.82
C PHE A 89 -18.25 -13.80 -1.26
N SER A 90 -17.62 -14.49 -2.22
CA SER A 90 -17.97 -15.87 -2.57
C SER A 90 -17.37 -16.86 -1.57
N LEU A 91 -18.16 -17.88 -1.21
CA LEU A 91 -17.66 -19.05 -0.49
C LEU A 91 -16.98 -19.98 -1.51
N PRO A 92 -15.75 -20.47 -1.26
CA PRO A 92 -15.00 -20.49 0.01
C PRO A 92 -13.96 -19.37 0.20
N ASN A 93 -13.74 -18.50 -0.81
CA ASN A 93 -12.75 -17.43 -0.79
C ASN A 93 -12.92 -16.45 0.39
N LEU A 94 -14.15 -16.24 0.84
CA LEU A 94 -14.48 -15.43 2.00
C LEU A 94 -13.64 -15.83 3.23
N TYR A 95 -13.48 -17.12 3.54
CA TYR A 95 -12.72 -17.54 4.72
C TYR A 95 -11.22 -17.24 4.63
N PHE A 96 -10.65 -17.32 3.42
CA PHE A 96 -9.24 -17.01 3.18
C PHE A 96 -8.96 -15.50 3.13
N LEU A 97 -9.94 -14.70 2.67
CA LEU A 97 -9.78 -13.26 2.45
C LEU A 97 -10.20 -12.41 3.66
N LEU A 98 -11.16 -12.88 4.47
CA LEU A 98 -11.65 -12.21 5.69
C LEU A 98 -10.59 -11.88 6.76
N PRO A 99 -9.48 -12.63 6.97
CA PRO A 99 -8.43 -12.20 7.90
C PRO A 99 -7.76 -10.89 7.48
N VAL A 100 -7.66 -10.57 6.17
CA VAL A 100 -7.02 -9.33 5.71
C VAL A 100 -7.77 -8.05 6.15
N PRO A 101 -9.07 -7.86 5.86
CA PRO A 101 -9.81 -6.68 6.31
C PRO A 101 -9.94 -6.62 7.83
N LEU A 102 -10.06 -7.76 8.52
CA LEU A 102 -10.02 -7.80 9.98
C LEU A 102 -8.68 -7.27 10.53
N LEU A 103 -7.55 -7.75 10.00
CA LEU A 103 -6.24 -7.27 10.42
C LEU A 103 -6.04 -5.79 10.09
N VAL A 104 -6.55 -5.29 8.97
CA VAL A 104 -6.52 -3.84 8.66
C VAL A 104 -7.27 -3.03 9.72
N ILE A 105 -8.48 -3.45 10.10
CA ILE A 105 -9.27 -2.78 11.14
C ILE A 105 -8.54 -2.84 12.50
N LEU A 106 -8.00 -4.01 12.87
CA LEU A 106 -7.26 -4.20 14.12
C LEU A 106 -5.99 -3.36 14.16
N VAL A 107 -5.18 -3.35 13.11
CA VAL A 107 -3.94 -2.56 13.00
C VAL A 107 -4.25 -1.07 12.99
N SER A 108 -5.30 -0.65 12.28
CA SER A 108 -5.75 0.75 12.26
C SER A 108 -6.21 1.21 13.65
N GLY A 109 -7.01 0.39 14.34
CA GLY A 109 -7.45 0.68 15.71
C GLY A 109 -6.28 0.68 16.70
N TRP A 110 -5.31 -0.21 16.51
CA TRP A 110 -4.11 -0.26 17.36
C TRP A 110 -3.18 0.93 17.09
N LEU A 111 -3.04 1.36 15.84
CA LEU A 111 -2.32 2.58 15.47
C LEU A 111 -2.97 3.80 16.13
N TRP A 112 -4.29 3.94 16.05
CA TRP A 112 -5.02 5.04 16.66
C TRP A 112 -4.82 5.09 18.19
N ARG A 113 -4.89 3.94 18.86
CA ARG A 113 -4.56 3.83 20.30
C ARG A 113 -3.12 4.20 20.60
N THR A 114 -2.17 3.75 19.79
CA THR A 114 -0.73 4.00 19.98
C THR A 114 -0.39 5.48 19.76
N LEU A 115 -1.11 6.17 18.87
CA LEU A 115 -0.94 7.61 18.66
C LEU A 115 -1.38 8.43 19.89
N HIS A 116 -2.36 7.93 20.66
CA HIS A 116 -2.80 8.52 21.93
C HIS A 116 -1.84 8.24 23.10
N GLN A 117 -1.04 7.18 23.04
CA GLN A 117 -0.04 6.87 24.05
C GLN A 117 1.27 7.64 23.79
N ARG A 118 1.72 8.42 24.78
CA ARG A 118 2.90 9.30 24.62
C ARG A 118 4.23 8.55 24.64
N ASP A 119 4.30 7.43 25.34
CA ASP A 119 5.54 6.69 25.60
C ASP A 119 6.01 5.81 24.44
N ARG A 120 5.13 5.60 23.44
CA ARG A 120 5.40 4.69 22.32
C ARG A 120 5.78 5.45 21.04
N HIS A 121 7.08 5.56 20.78
CA HIS A 121 7.62 6.33 19.65
C HIS A 121 7.82 5.52 18.37
N VAL A 122 8.18 4.23 18.47
CA VAL A 122 8.54 3.39 17.31
C VAL A 122 7.35 2.61 16.78
N SER A 123 6.42 2.19 17.65
CA SER A 123 5.29 1.35 17.25
C SER A 123 4.30 2.00 16.27
N PRO A 124 4.05 3.34 16.25
CA PRO A 124 3.21 3.92 15.20
C PRO A 124 3.77 3.71 13.80
N PHE A 125 5.10 3.74 13.64
CA PHE A 125 5.76 3.54 12.35
C PHE A 125 5.66 2.08 11.90
N THR A 126 5.96 1.12 12.78
CA THR A 126 5.87 -0.31 12.44
C THR A 126 4.44 -0.75 12.11
N LEU A 127 3.44 -0.19 12.81
CA LEU A 127 2.03 -0.46 12.52
C LEU A 127 1.60 0.13 11.18
N THR A 128 2.08 1.32 10.84
CA THR A 128 1.82 1.94 9.53
C THR A 128 2.45 1.15 8.40
N LEU A 129 3.69 0.66 8.59
CA LEU A 129 4.36 -0.22 7.64
C LEU A 129 3.57 -1.52 7.44
N GLY A 130 3.08 -2.13 8.53
CA GLY A 130 2.20 -3.29 8.47
C GLY A 130 0.90 -3.00 7.71
N LEU A 131 0.26 -1.87 7.95
CA LEU A 131 -0.98 -1.47 7.27
C LEU A 131 -0.77 -1.28 5.77
N VAL A 132 0.33 -0.65 5.36
CA VAL A 132 0.72 -0.51 3.96
C VAL A 132 0.97 -1.88 3.33
N PHE A 133 1.73 -2.75 4.00
CA PHE A 133 2.00 -4.11 3.53
C PHE A 133 0.72 -4.92 3.35
N LEU A 134 -0.23 -4.83 4.29
CA LEU A 134 -1.54 -5.46 4.19
C LEU A 134 -2.35 -4.91 3.02
N GLY A 135 -2.33 -3.60 2.80
CA GLY A 135 -3.00 -2.95 1.66
C GLY A 135 -2.46 -3.44 0.32
N PHE A 136 -1.14 -3.48 0.14
CA PHE A 136 -0.49 -4.01 -1.07
C PHE A 136 -0.77 -5.50 -1.26
N SER A 137 -0.75 -6.29 -0.18
CA SER A 137 -1.08 -7.71 -0.23
C SER A 137 -2.54 -7.92 -0.67
N GLY A 138 -3.48 -7.14 -0.13
CA GLY A 138 -4.89 -7.18 -0.54
C GLY A 138 -5.09 -6.87 -2.02
N LEU A 139 -4.39 -5.86 -2.54
CA LEU A 139 -4.39 -5.56 -3.98
C LEU A 139 -3.79 -6.69 -4.82
N GLY A 140 -2.67 -7.27 -4.35
CA GLY A 140 -2.03 -8.40 -5.03
C GLY A 140 -2.93 -9.63 -5.14
N ILE A 141 -3.65 -9.95 -4.06
CA ILE A 141 -4.61 -11.07 -4.05
C ILE A 141 -5.79 -10.78 -4.98
N SER A 142 -6.29 -9.54 -5.05
CA SER A 142 -7.36 -9.17 -5.98
C SER A 142 -6.96 -9.32 -7.45
N ILE A 143 -5.73 -8.96 -7.80
CA ILE A 143 -5.21 -9.05 -9.18
C ILE A 143 -4.93 -10.52 -9.56
N TRP A 144 -4.48 -11.36 -8.63
CA TRP A 144 -4.19 -12.76 -8.91
C TRP A 144 -5.43 -13.51 -9.48
N PRO A 145 -5.35 -14.32 -10.55
CA PRO A 145 -4.16 -14.73 -11.32
C PRO A 145 -3.87 -13.89 -12.58
N HIS A 146 -4.62 -12.79 -12.80
CA HIS A 146 -4.53 -11.97 -14.01
C HIS A 146 -3.79 -10.67 -13.73
N ILE A 147 -2.68 -10.41 -14.40
CA ILE A 147 -1.97 -9.14 -14.21
C ILE A 147 -2.72 -7.96 -14.84
N ILE A 148 -3.48 -8.22 -15.91
CA ILE A 148 -4.40 -7.29 -16.56
C ILE A 148 -5.71 -8.05 -16.82
N PRO A 149 -6.73 -7.93 -15.96
CA PRO A 149 -8.02 -8.60 -16.15
C PRO A 149 -8.76 -8.09 -17.39
N PRO A 150 -9.50 -8.93 -18.13
CA PRO A 150 -9.45 -10.41 -18.17
C PRO A 150 -8.41 -10.95 -19.17
N ALA A 151 -7.65 -10.07 -19.83
CA ALA A 151 -6.94 -10.40 -21.07
C ALA A 151 -5.61 -11.16 -20.88
N ILE A 152 -4.86 -10.92 -19.78
CA ILE A 152 -3.50 -11.46 -19.63
C ILE A 152 -3.29 -12.09 -18.24
N THR A 153 -2.99 -13.39 -18.23
CA THR A 153 -2.59 -14.13 -17.03
C THR A 153 -1.12 -13.91 -16.68
N LEU A 154 -0.75 -14.12 -15.40
CA LEU A 154 0.65 -14.04 -14.93
C LEU A 154 1.60 -14.91 -15.77
N TRP A 155 1.13 -16.08 -16.20
CA TRP A 155 1.91 -17.03 -16.98
C TRP A 155 2.10 -16.60 -18.44
N GLN A 156 1.11 -15.93 -19.03
CA GLN A 156 1.21 -15.40 -20.38
C GLN A 156 2.06 -14.12 -20.45
N ALA A 157 2.10 -13.34 -19.36
CA ALA A 157 2.99 -12.19 -19.22
C ALA A 157 4.43 -12.57 -18.83
N ALA A 158 4.69 -13.84 -18.50
CA ALA A 158 5.99 -14.30 -18.02
C ALA A 158 7.03 -14.29 -19.16
N ALA A 159 8.19 -13.67 -18.90
CA ALA A 159 9.34 -13.76 -19.78
C ALA A 159 9.85 -15.22 -19.92
N PRO A 160 10.61 -15.55 -20.99
CA PRO A 160 11.19 -16.87 -21.17
C PRO A 160 12.03 -17.32 -19.96
N PRO A 161 12.02 -18.62 -19.58
CA PRO A 161 12.69 -19.11 -18.37
C PRO A 161 14.19 -18.76 -18.29
N GLN A 162 14.88 -18.70 -19.43
CA GLN A 162 16.31 -18.33 -19.49
C GLN A 162 16.54 -16.88 -19.05
N SER A 163 15.73 -15.95 -19.53
CA SER A 163 15.82 -14.53 -19.12
C SER A 163 15.39 -14.33 -17.66
N GLN A 164 14.37 -15.08 -17.20
CA GLN A 164 13.96 -15.05 -15.79
C GLN A 164 15.05 -15.59 -14.87
N GLY A 165 15.72 -16.68 -15.25
CA GLY A 165 16.85 -17.24 -14.48
C GLY A 165 17.99 -16.24 -14.34
N PHE A 166 18.34 -15.53 -15.42
CA PHE A 166 19.35 -14.47 -15.37
C PHE A 166 18.95 -13.32 -14.44
N MET A 167 17.71 -12.83 -14.54
CA MET A 167 17.18 -11.79 -13.64
C MET A 167 17.12 -12.25 -12.18
N LEU A 168 16.79 -13.52 -11.92
CA LEU A 168 16.72 -14.08 -10.58
C LEU A 168 18.09 -14.08 -9.90
N VAL A 169 19.14 -14.49 -10.61
CA VAL A 169 20.53 -14.47 -10.09
C VAL A 169 20.96 -13.04 -9.77
N GLY A 170 20.69 -12.10 -10.69
CA GLY A 170 20.97 -10.68 -10.46
C GLY A 170 20.22 -10.12 -9.24
N ALA A 171 18.93 -10.43 -9.11
CA ALA A 171 18.12 -10.01 -7.97
C ALA A 171 18.63 -10.61 -6.65
N LEU A 172 19.03 -11.89 -6.64
CA LEU A 172 19.51 -12.58 -5.45
C LEU A 172 20.83 -11.99 -4.92
N LEU A 173 21.66 -11.42 -5.78
CA LEU A 173 22.89 -10.72 -5.37
C LEU A 173 22.64 -9.24 -5.04
N ILE A 174 21.86 -8.53 -5.84
CA ILE A 174 21.69 -7.08 -5.71
C ILE A 174 20.76 -6.73 -4.52
N ILE A 175 19.67 -7.47 -4.32
CA ILE A 175 18.72 -7.22 -3.22
C ILE A 175 19.40 -7.24 -1.84
N PRO A 176 20.20 -8.25 -1.46
CA PRO A 176 20.85 -8.24 -0.14
C PRO A 176 21.86 -7.12 0.01
N VAL A 177 22.54 -6.69 -1.06
CA VAL A 177 23.45 -5.53 -1.02
C VAL A 177 22.67 -4.23 -0.76
N ILE A 178 21.56 -4.02 -1.47
CA ILE A 178 20.68 -2.85 -1.25
C ILE A 178 20.13 -2.85 0.18
N LEU A 179 19.65 -4.01 0.66
CA LEU A 179 19.15 -4.14 2.02
C LEU A 179 20.25 -3.89 3.05
N GLY A 180 21.45 -4.42 2.85
CA GLY A 180 22.61 -4.21 3.72
C GLY A 180 22.98 -2.73 3.84
N TYR A 181 23.10 -2.03 2.71
CA TYR A 181 23.37 -0.59 2.70
C TYR A 181 22.22 0.22 3.33
N THR A 182 20.97 -0.16 3.07
CA THR A 182 19.81 0.51 3.67
C THR A 182 19.80 0.33 5.19
N CYS A 183 19.97 -0.90 5.69
CA CYS A 183 20.08 -1.19 7.12
C CYS A 183 21.25 -0.45 7.78
N TRP A 184 22.41 -0.41 7.11
CA TRP A 184 23.56 0.35 7.59
C TRP A 184 23.26 1.85 7.71
N SER A 185 22.64 2.45 6.69
CA SER A 185 22.22 3.85 6.71
C SER A 185 21.28 4.13 7.88
N TYR A 186 20.25 3.29 8.09
CA TYR A 186 19.34 3.42 9.23
C TYR A 186 20.04 3.24 10.59
N TYR A 187 21.04 2.36 10.66
CA TYR A 187 21.83 2.13 11.87
C TYR A 187 22.71 3.35 12.21
N VAL A 188 23.40 3.90 11.22
CA VAL A 188 24.26 5.09 11.37
C VAL A 188 23.41 6.31 11.75
N PHE A 189 22.29 6.54 11.08
CA PHE A 189 21.40 7.68 11.33
C PHE A 189 20.31 7.41 12.38
N ARG A 190 20.55 6.55 13.36
CA ARG A 190 19.53 6.21 14.37
C ARG A 190 19.17 7.33 15.34
N GLY A 191 20.03 8.36 15.46
CA GLY A 191 19.80 9.52 16.32
C GLY A 191 18.48 10.27 16.02
N LYS A 192 17.93 10.93 17.04
CA LYS A 192 16.80 11.85 16.89
C LYS A 192 17.33 13.23 16.52
N VAL A 193 16.57 13.98 15.74
CA VAL A 193 16.97 15.32 15.28
C VAL A 193 16.64 16.33 16.39
N GLN A 194 17.65 16.97 16.97
CA GLN A 194 17.46 17.99 17.99
C GLN A 194 17.22 19.38 17.36
N PRO A 195 16.31 20.20 17.92
CA PRO A 195 16.20 21.61 17.50
C PRO A 195 17.47 22.36 17.93
N GLY A 196 18.34 22.69 16.97
CA GLY A 196 19.60 23.41 17.22
C GLY A 196 20.81 22.86 16.46
N GLU A 197 20.72 21.66 15.88
CA GLU A 197 21.79 21.07 15.04
C GLU A 197 21.67 21.44 13.55
N GLY A 198 21.02 22.57 13.26
CA GLY A 198 21.11 23.17 11.93
C GLY A 198 22.48 23.82 11.79
N TYR A 199 23.28 23.38 10.82
CA TYR A 199 24.38 24.19 10.31
C TYR A 199 23.79 25.53 9.86
N HIS A 200 24.16 26.60 10.59
CA HIS A 200 23.95 28.03 10.39
C HIS A 200 22.81 28.50 9.46
#